data_AF-A0A3C1BD03-F1
#
_entry.id   AF-A0A3C1BD03-F1
#
_cell.length_a   1.000
_cell.length_b   1.000
_cell.length_c   1.000
_cell.angle_alpha   90.00
_cell.angle_beta   90.00
_cell.angle_gamma   90.00
#
_symmetry.space_group_name_H-M   'P 1'
#
loop_
_entity.id
_entity.type
_entity.pdbx_description
1 polymer ?
#
loop_
_entity_poly.entity_id
_entity_poly.type
_entity_poly.pdbx_seq_one_letter_code
_entity_poly.pdbx_strand_id
1 'polypeptide(L)'
;MPGREIIFIKRSTAIALLLLTRVFVDAQGLTISSGAYFIANNSNLIIYSNFTNNGAFTNSGGTVIFAGAAQTFAGTTNTVFNNIIVNTGSTTTVSTSQRIAGILLSNGSVNANGMLTLLSTATQTALIDGSGAGSVTGSLTMQRYLGAGYGYKYFSSPFTAATVGSFSSWVNLTATFANFYNYIENQATSGFTVYTTATNPLSPLPGLRRRFWHGNNAGNHKHNRDC
;
A
#
# COMPACT_ATOMS: atom_id res chain seq x y z
N MET A 1 -38.56 -7.54 -0.72
CA MET A 1 -37.10 -7.34 -0.64
C MET A 1 -36.45 -8.62 -1.12
N PRO A 2 -35.68 -8.63 -2.22
CA PRO A 2 -35.04 -9.87 -2.65
C PRO A 2 -33.98 -10.25 -1.61
N GLY A 3 -34.00 -11.51 -1.17
CA GLY A 3 -33.17 -12.04 -0.09
C GLY A 3 -31.69 -11.85 -0.41
N ARG A 4 -30.98 -11.13 0.46
CA ARG A 4 -29.53 -10.93 0.35
C ARG A 4 -28.83 -11.95 1.24
N GLU A 5 -28.03 -12.81 0.60
CA GLU A 5 -27.36 -13.94 1.24
C GLU A 5 -26.05 -13.50 1.94
N ILE A 6 -25.77 -14.08 3.11
CA ILE A 6 -24.47 -13.97 3.78
C ILE A 6 -23.68 -15.23 3.41
N ILE A 7 -22.52 -15.05 2.78
CA ILE A 7 -21.68 -16.18 2.36
C ILE A 7 -20.82 -16.64 3.54
N PHE A 8 -21.13 -17.83 4.07
CA PHE A 8 -20.32 -18.54 5.06
C PHE A 8 -19.61 -19.73 4.42
N ILE A 9 -18.27 -19.74 4.44
CA ILE A 9 -17.49 -20.90 4.02
C ILE A 9 -16.94 -21.61 5.27
N LYS A 10 -17.46 -22.81 5.59
CA LYS A 10 -17.03 -23.66 6.71
C LYS A 10 -16.45 -24.99 6.22
N ARG A 11 -15.63 -25.59 7.09
CA ARG A 11 -14.59 -26.63 6.86
C ARG A 11 -14.86 -27.88 6.02
N SER A 12 -16.01 -28.12 5.39
CA SER A 12 -16.20 -29.34 4.59
C SER A 12 -17.17 -29.15 3.43
N THR A 13 -16.64 -28.65 2.32
CA THR A 13 -16.97 -28.84 0.90
C THR A 13 -16.49 -27.59 0.19
N ALA A 14 -15.58 -27.76 -0.76
CA ALA A 14 -15.13 -26.67 -1.59
C ALA A 14 -16.34 -26.13 -2.38
N ILE A 15 -16.83 -24.94 -2.02
CA ILE A 15 -17.53 -24.11 -3.00
C ILE A 15 -16.43 -23.51 -3.86
N ALA A 16 -15.91 -24.32 -4.79
CA ALA A 16 -15.14 -23.84 -5.92
C ALA A 16 -16.14 -23.27 -6.93
N LEU A 17 -16.58 -22.03 -6.71
CA LEU A 17 -17.27 -21.29 -7.76
C LEU A 17 -16.21 -20.86 -8.78
N LEU A 18 -15.85 -21.77 -9.69
CA LEU A 18 -14.92 -21.50 -10.78
C LEU A 18 -15.63 -20.63 -11.82
N LEU A 19 -15.44 -19.33 -11.70
CA LEU A 19 -16.02 -18.34 -12.61
C LEU A 19 -15.02 -18.12 -13.73
N LEU A 20 -15.26 -18.76 -14.88
CA LEU A 20 -14.43 -18.65 -16.09
C LEU A 20 -14.58 -17.29 -16.79
N THR A 21 -15.47 -16.43 -16.29
CA THR A 21 -15.74 -15.07 -16.76
C THR A 21 -15.74 -14.12 -15.57
N ARG A 22 -15.62 -12.81 -15.82
CA ARG A 22 -15.86 -11.81 -14.76
C ARG A 22 -17.29 -12.00 -14.24
N VAL A 23 -17.44 -12.22 -12.93
CA VAL A 23 -18.76 -12.27 -12.29
C VAL A 23 -18.84 -11.24 -11.18
N PHE A 24 -20.05 -10.70 -11.02
CA PHE A 24 -20.42 -9.86 -9.90
C PHE A 24 -21.02 -10.74 -8.81
N VAL A 25 -20.41 -10.73 -7.64
CA VAL A 25 -20.92 -11.42 -6.45
C VAL A 25 -21.35 -10.35 -5.45
N ASP A 26 -22.64 -10.23 -5.20
CA ASP A 26 -23.18 -9.38 -4.15
C ASP A 26 -23.38 -10.20 -2.87
N ALA A 27 -22.72 -9.80 -1.78
CA ALA A 27 -22.84 -10.47 -0.49
C ALA A 27 -23.12 -9.46 0.62
N GLN A 28 -23.98 -9.82 1.56
CA GLN A 28 -24.21 -8.96 2.72
C GLN A 28 -22.93 -8.82 3.56
N GLY A 29 -22.07 -9.84 3.61
CA GLY A 29 -20.76 -9.86 4.24
C GLY A 29 -19.99 -11.10 3.76
N LEU A 30 -18.68 -11.18 4.03
CA LEU A 30 -17.88 -12.36 3.73
C LEU A 30 -17.09 -12.80 4.97
N THR A 31 -17.26 -14.06 5.37
CA THR A 31 -16.41 -14.69 6.38
C THR A 31 -15.77 -15.95 5.82
N ILE A 32 -14.43 -15.94 5.72
CA ILE A 32 -13.63 -17.11 5.35
C ILE A 32 -13.09 -17.73 6.63
N SER A 33 -13.57 -18.92 6.98
CA SER A 33 -13.15 -19.60 8.20
C SER A 33 -11.73 -20.15 8.09
N SER A 34 -11.08 -20.44 9.22
CA SER A 34 -9.78 -21.12 9.22
C SER A 34 -9.84 -22.47 8.51
N GLY A 35 -8.91 -22.68 7.57
CA GLY A 35 -8.86 -23.85 6.69
C GLY A 35 -9.80 -23.78 5.48
N ALA A 36 -10.61 -22.73 5.34
CA ALA A 36 -11.41 -22.49 4.15
C ALA A 36 -10.64 -21.68 3.10
N TYR A 37 -11.06 -21.82 1.84
CA TYR A 37 -10.51 -21.10 0.69
C TYR A 37 -11.64 -20.37 -0.03
N PHE A 38 -11.38 -19.15 -0.48
CA PHE A 38 -12.26 -18.42 -1.39
C PHE A 38 -11.43 -17.86 -2.54
N ILE A 39 -11.80 -18.23 -3.77
CA ILE A 39 -11.09 -17.85 -4.99
C ILE A 39 -12.03 -16.99 -5.83
N ALA A 40 -11.70 -15.71 -5.97
CA ALA A 40 -12.44 -14.70 -6.74
C ALA A 40 -11.55 -14.04 -7.80
N ASN A 41 -10.78 -14.85 -8.52
CA ASN A 41 -9.95 -14.36 -9.62
C ASN A 41 -10.82 -13.66 -10.68
N ASN A 42 -10.34 -12.53 -11.18
CA ASN A 42 -10.97 -11.70 -12.22
C ASN A 42 -12.42 -11.27 -11.95
N SER A 43 -12.91 -11.40 -10.71
CA SER A 43 -14.30 -11.13 -10.35
C SER A 43 -14.44 -9.88 -9.48
N ASN A 44 -15.61 -9.26 -9.56
CA ASN A 44 -15.98 -8.14 -8.70
C ASN A 44 -16.79 -8.68 -7.51
N LEU A 45 -16.24 -8.58 -6.31
CA LEU A 45 -16.92 -8.98 -5.09
C LEU A 45 -17.46 -7.72 -4.39
N ILE A 46 -18.77 -7.52 -4.43
CA ILE A 46 -19.47 -6.42 -3.78
C ILE A 46 -19.91 -6.86 -2.39
N ILE A 47 -19.51 -6.12 -1.38
CA ILE A 47 -19.77 -6.45 0.02
C ILE A 47 -20.45 -5.27 0.70
N TYR A 48 -21.53 -5.54 1.44
CA TYR A 48 -22.31 -4.51 2.15
C TYR A 48 -22.07 -4.49 3.68
N SER A 49 -21.28 -5.42 4.21
CA SER A 49 -20.87 -5.51 5.63
C SER A 49 -19.42 -6.02 5.72
N ASN A 50 -18.99 -6.55 6.86
CA ASN A 50 -17.59 -6.87 7.11
C ASN A 50 -17.01 -7.93 6.15
N PHE A 51 -15.73 -7.75 5.82
CA PHE A 51 -14.89 -8.77 5.21
C PHE A 51 -13.98 -9.33 6.30
N THR A 52 -14.15 -10.61 6.64
CA THR A 52 -13.35 -11.30 7.65
C THR A 52 -12.65 -12.50 7.01
N ASN A 53 -11.32 -12.45 6.95
CA ASN A 53 -10.53 -13.55 6.42
C ASN A 53 -9.67 -14.21 7.49
N ASN A 54 -10.08 -15.41 7.91
CA ASN A 54 -9.32 -16.30 8.80
C ASN A 54 -8.77 -17.53 8.07
N GLY A 55 -9.04 -17.66 6.77
CA GLY A 55 -8.59 -18.74 5.90
C GLY A 55 -7.70 -18.22 4.78
N ALA A 56 -7.92 -18.69 3.55
CA ALA A 56 -7.20 -18.27 2.36
C ALA A 56 -8.13 -17.54 1.37
N PHE A 57 -7.65 -16.42 0.84
CA PHE A 57 -8.35 -15.63 -0.16
C PHE A 57 -7.44 -15.40 -1.36
N THR A 58 -7.92 -15.73 -2.55
CA THR A 58 -7.20 -15.52 -3.82
C THR A 58 -8.05 -14.65 -4.72
N ASN A 59 -7.51 -13.50 -5.14
CA ASN A 59 -8.21 -12.53 -5.99
C ASN A 59 -7.25 -12.01 -7.08
N SER A 60 -6.72 -12.90 -7.91
CA SER A 60 -5.84 -12.51 -9.02
C SER A 60 -6.66 -11.76 -10.07
N GLY A 61 -6.38 -10.48 -10.29
CA GLY A 61 -7.04 -9.64 -11.31
C GLY A 61 -8.44 -9.13 -10.96
N GLY A 62 -9.02 -9.52 -9.82
CA GLY A 62 -10.35 -9.09 -9.39
C GLY A 62 -10.34 -7.77 -8.62
N THR A 63 -11.54 -7.35 -8.19
CA THR A 63 -11.77 -6.16 -7.38
C THR A 63 -12.72 -6.48 -6.23
N VAL A 64 -12.40 -6.04 -5.02
CA VAL A 64 -13.34 -6.07 -3.90
C VAL A 64 -13.93 -4.67 -3.71
N ILE A 65 -15.26 -4.58 -3.69
CA ILE A 65 -16.02 -3.34 -3.66
C ILE A 65 -16.77 -3.27 -2.33
N PHE A 66 -16.44 -2.27 -1.52
CA PHE A 66 -17.10 -1.97 -0.25
C PHE A 66 -18.22 -0.97 -0.49
N ALA A 67 -19.46 -1.45 -0.35
CA ALA A 67 -20.69 -0.73 -0.68
C ALA A 67 -21.65 -0.57 0.51
N GLY A 68 -21.24 -1.00 1.70
CA GLY A 68 -21.98 -0.83 2.95
C GLY A 68 -21.73 0.52 3.62
N ALA A 69 -22.61 0.95 4.53
CA ALA A 69 -22.45 2.22 5.23
C ALA A 69 -21.19 2.25 6.12
N ALA A 70 -20.99 1.19 6.92
CA ALA A 70 -19.80 0.99 7.74
C ALA A 70 -19.35 -0.47 7.65
N GLN A 71 -18.05 -0.67 7.39
CA GLN A 71 -17.46 -1.97 7.14
C GLN A 71 -16.05 -2.04 7.70
N THR A 72 -15.62 -3.26 8.01
CA THR A 72 -14.28 -3.52 8.53
C THR A 72 -13.58 -4.60 7.71
N PHE A 73 -12.28 -4.41 7.47
CA PHE A 73 -11.39 -5.51 7.08
C PHE A 73 -10.84 -6.15 8.35
N ALA A 74 -11.22 -7.39 8.58
CA ALA A 74 -10.91 -8.12 9.78
C ALA A 74 -10.40 -9.52 9.45
N GLY A 75 -10.08 -10.24 10.52
CA GLY A 75 -9.60 -11.62 10.46
C GLY A 75 -8.10 -11.73 10.66
N THR A 76 -7.66 -12.96 10.88
CA THR A 76 -6.30 -13.28 11.29
C THR A 76 -5.32 -13.42 10.12
N THR A 77 -5.82 -13.52 8.88
CA THR A 77 -4.99 -13.68 7.69
C THR A 77 -4.61 -12.32 7.10
N ASN A 78 -3.33 -12.18 6.72
CA ASN A 78 -2.86 -11.05 5.92
C ASN A 78 -3.38 -11.18 4.49
N THR A 79 -4.54 -10.59 4.20
CA THR A 79 -5.17 -10.69 2.89
C THR A 79 -4.44 -9.79 1.90
N VAL A 80 -4.17 -10.32 0.70
CA VAL A 80 -3.67 -9.55 -0.43
C VAL A 80 -4.82 -9.33 -1.40
N PHE A 81 -5.28 -8.10 -1.50
CA PHE A 81 -6.26 -7.67 -2.48
C PHE A 81 -5.55 -7.25 -3.77
N ASN A 82 -6.11 -7.59 -4.92
CA ASN A 82 -5.62 -7.06 -6.19
C ASN A 82 -6.08 -5.61 -6.36
N ASN A 83 -7.40 -5.36 -6.40
CA ASN A 83 -7.95 -4.00 -6.37
C ASN A 83 -9.00 -3.87 -5.26
N ILE A 84 -9.15 -2.65 -4.73
CA ILE A 84 -10.21 -2.26 -3.82
C ILE A 84 -10.90 -1.01 -4.34
N ILE A 85 -12.23 -1.01 -4.29
CA ILE A 85 -13.06 0.19 -4.43
C ILE A 85 -13.84 0.38 -3.12
N VAL A 86 -13.84 1.59 -2.57
CA VAL A 86 -14.78 1.97 -1.51
C VAL A 86 -15.77 2.97 -2.08
N ASN A 87 -17.05 2.61 -2.09
CA ASN A 87 -18.10 3.42 -2.72
C ASN A 87 -18.41 4.69 -1.93
N THR A 88 -19.05 5.63 -2.59
CA THR A 88 -19.57 6.84 -1.95
C THR A 88 -20.54 6.50 -0.81
N GLY A 89 -20.39 7.20 0.32
CA GLY A 89 -21.17 6.94 1.53
C GLY A 89 -20.70 5.73 2.36
N SER A 90 -19.73 4.95 1.86
CA SER A 90 -19.13 3.84 2.61
C SER A 90 -17.97 4.31 3.48
N THR A 91 -17.92 3.81 4.72
CA THR A 91 -16.76 3.92 5.61
C THR A 91 -16.15 2.55 5.84
N THR A 92 -14.87 2.40 5.54
CA THR A 92 -14.13 1.15 5.68
C THR A 92 -12.96 1.32 6.64
N THR A 93 -12.91 0.52 7.70
CA THR A 93 -11.80 0.50 8.66
C THR A 93 -10.95 -0.74 8.48
N VAL A 94 -9.62 -0.58 8.41
CA VAL A 94 -8.68 -1.69 8.35
C VAL A 94 -8.26 -2.07 9.78
N SER A 95 -8.76 -3.19 10.31
CA SER A 95 -8.53 -3.57 11.72
C SER A 95 -7.41 -4.58 11.91
N THR A 96 -6.97 -5.27 10.86
CA THR A 96 -5.85 -6.22 10.89
C THR A 96 -4.93 -6.00 9.69
N SER A 97 -3.74 -6.61 9.65
CA SER A 97 -2.75 -6.29 8.63
C SER A 97 -3.23 -6.72 7.25
N GLN A 98 -3.50 -5.76 6.37
CA GLN A 98 -4.00 -6.01 5.01
C GLN A 98 -3.08 -5.41 3.96
N ARG A 99 -3.12 -5.96 2.75
CA ARG A 99 -2.22 -5.60 1.66
C ARG A 99 -2.97 -5.39 0.36
N ILE A 100 -2.55 -4.43 -0.44
CA ILE A 100 -3.08 -4.18 -1.79
C ILE A 100 -1.93 -4.30 -2.79
N ALA A 101 -2.13 -5.06 -3.86
CA ALA A 101 -1.15 -5.26 -4.92
C ALA A 101 -1.35 -4.31 -6.12
N GLY A 102 -2.59 -3.88 -6.38
CA GLY A 102 -2.97 -2.98 -7.46
C GLY A 102 -3.56 -1.67 -6.94
N ILE A 103 -4.82 -1.39 -7.26
CA ILE A 103 -5.42 -0.06 -7.07
C ILE A 103 -6.27 -0.01 -5.80
N LEU A 104 -6.12 1.06 -5.02
CA LEU A 104 -7.12 1.53 -4.05
C LEU A 104 -7.82 2.76 -4.61
N LEU A 105 -9.08 2.63 -5.00
CA LEU A 105 -9.95 3.76 -5.36
C LEU A 105 -10.92 4.04 -4.20
N SER A 106 -10.80 5.21 -3.58
CA SER A 106 -11.70 5.63 -2.49
C SER A 106 -12.65 6.71 -2.98
N ASN A 107 -13.93 6.36 -3.13
CA ASN A 107 -15.04 7.31 -3.30
C ASN A 107 -15.78 7.59 -1.98
N GLY A 108 -15.48 6.82 -0.93
CA GLY A 108 -15.95 6.98 0.44
C GLY A 108 -14.81 7.31 1.42
N SER A 109 -14.84 6.74 2.62
CA SER A 109 -13.76 6.91 3.60
C SER A 109 -13.07 5.58 3.89
N VAL A 110 -11.74 5.59 3.83
CA VAL A 110 -10.88 4.50 4.29
C VAL A 110 -10.10 4.97 5.50
N ASN A 111 -10.19 4.26 6.62
CA ASN A 111 -9.28 4.41 7.75
C ASN A 111 -8.28 3.25 7.73
N ALA A 112 -7.04 3.54 7.32
CA ALA A 112 -5.98 2.56 7.21
C ALA A 112 -5.44 2.08 8.57
N ASN A 113 -5.62 2.88 9.63
CA ASN A 113 -5.33 2.52 11.03
C ASN A 113 -3.92 1.94 11.30
N GLY A 114 -2.91 2.29 10.49
CA GLY A 114 -1.57 1.71 10.57
C GLY A 114 -1.45 0.27 10.03
N MET A 115 -2.55 -0.33 9.57
CA MET A 115 -2.64 -1.75 9.24
C MET A 115 -2.65 -2.05 7.74
N LEU A 116 -2.75 -1.02 6.89
CA LEU A 116 -2.76 -1.17 5.43
C LEU A 116 -1.35 -1.02 4.83
N THR A 117 -1.00 -1.93 3.92
CA THR A 117 0.23 -1.84 3.11
C THR A 117 -0.08 -1.82 1.61
N LEU A 118 0.41 -0.82 0.89
CA LEU A 118 0.44 -0.81 -0.58
C LEU A 118 1.74 -1.48 -1.05
N LEU A 119 1.62 -2.60 -1.76
CA LEU A 119 2.75 -3.42 -2.18
C LEU A 119 3.46 -2.83 -3.39
N SER A 120 4.76 -3.10 -3.50
CA SER A 120 5.53 -2.76 -4.70
C SER A 120 6.61 -3.83 -4.92
N THR A 121 6.60 -4.40 -6.12
CA THR A 121 7.50 -5.45 -6.59
C THR A 121 8.20 -4.97 -7.87
N ALA A 122 9.08 -5.81 -8.43
CA ALA A 122 9.73 -5.55 -9.71
C ALA A 122 8.74 -5.40 -10.89
N THR A 123 7.55 -6.00 -10.77
CA THR A 123 6.58 -6.07 -11.86
C THR A 123 5.38 -5.13 -11.66
N GLN A 124 5.08 -4.73 -10.42
CA GLN A 124 3.91 -3.91 -10.14
C GLN A 124 4.08 -3.06 -8.88
N THR A 125 3.50 -1.86 -8.90
CA THR A 125 3.38 -0.98 -7.73
C THR A 125 1.92 -0.66 -7.51
N ALA A 126 1.45 -0.92 -6.29
CA ALA A 126 0.13 -0.52 -5.85
C ALA A 126 0.04 1.01 -5.71
N LEU A 127 -1.12 1.57 -5.99
CA LEU A 127 -1.37 3.00 -5.92
C LEU A 127 -2.72 3.31 -5.27
N ILE A 128 -2.82 4.50 -4.69
CA ILE A 128 -4.12 5.12 -4.40
C ILE A 128 -4.50 5.90 -5.64
N ASP A 129 -5.67 5.63 -6.19
CA ASP A 129 -6.18 6.36 -7.34
C ASP A 129 -6.68 7.73 -6.91
N GLY A 130 -6.01 8.77 -7.42
CA GLY A 130 -6.30 10.17 -7.12
C GLY A 130 -7.60 10.68 -7.75
N SER A 131 -8.26 9.90 -8.63
CA SER A 131 -9.57 10.29 -9.18
C SER A 131 -10.73 10.02 -8.22
N GLY A 132 -10.48 9.39 -7.07
CA GLY A 132 -11.50 9.10 -6.07
C GLY A 132 -12.05 10.38 -5.41
N ALA A 133 -13.37 10.43 -5.22
CA ALA A 133 -14.04 11.55 -4.54
C ALA A 133 -13.94 11.47 -3.00
N GLY A 134 -13.34 10.41 -2.48
CA GLY A 134 -13.27 10.08 -1.06
C GLY A 134 -11.95 10.45 -0.40
N SER A 135 -11.71 9.86 0.77
CA SER A 135 -10.47 10.04 1.52
C SER A 135 -9.87 8.70 1.96
N VAL A 136 -8.54 8.70 2.10
CA VAL A 136 -7.79 7.64 2.78
C VAL A 136 -7.07 8.32 3.95
N THR A 137 -7.37 7.88 5.16
CA THR A 137 -6.92 8.48 6.43
C THR A 137 -6.21 7.45 7.29
N GLY A 138 -5.53 7.92 8.33
CA GLY A 138 -4.70 7.10 9.21
C GLY A 138 -3.34 6.76 8.60
N SER A 139 -2.45 6.24 9.42
CA SER A 139 -1.13 5.77 8.97
C SER A 139 -1.27 4.57 8.05
N LEU A 140 -0.43 4.47 7.03
CA LEU A 140 -0.31 3.29 6.18
C LEU A 140 1.13 3.12 5.72
N THR A 141 1.48 1.92 5.27
CA THR A 141 2.78 1.66 4.66
C THR A 141 2.65 1.66 3.14
N MET A 142 3.43 2.46 2.44
CA MET A 142 3.63 2.27 1.00
C MET A 142 5.01 1.74 0.72
N GLN A 143 5.06 0.74 -0.14
CA GLN A 143 6.31 0.23 -0.65
C GLN A 143 6.67 0.93 -1.95
N ARG A 144 7.97 1.05 -2.19
CA ARG A 144 8.54 1.36 -3.49
C ARG A 144 9.65 0.37 -3.77
N TYR A 145 9.41 -0.51 -4.73
CA TYR A 145 10.45 -1.36 -5.27
C TYR A 145 11.46 -0.51 -6.03
N LEU A 146 12.73 -0.82 -5.82
CA LEU A 146 13.84 -0.16 -6.49
C LEU A 146 14.80 -1.23 -6.94
N GLY A 147 14.93 -1.39 -8.26
CA GLY A 147 15.99 -2.22 -8.83
C GLY A 147 17.36 -1.74 -8.35
N ALA A 148 18.25 -2.70 -8.10
CA ALA A 148 19.64 -2.43 -7.77
C ALA A 148 20.30 -1.60 -8.88
N GLY A 149 21.11 -0.62 -8.48
CA GLY A 149 21.79 0.26 -9.41
C GLY A 149 22.50 1.39 -8.67
N TYR A 150 23.49 1.98 -9.33
CA TYR A 150 24.25 3.11 -8.80
C TYR A 150 23.50 4.43 -8.97
N GLY A 151 23.90 5.41 -8.16
CA GLY A 151 23.42 6.79 -8.28
C GLY A 151 22.38 7.18 -7.25
N TYR A 152 21.71 8.30 -7.54
CA TYR A 152 20.65 8.83 -6.69
C TYR A 152 19.30 8.47 -7.26
N LYS A 153 18.34 8.15 -6.38
CA LYS A 153 16.93 8.03 -6.79
C LYS A 153 16.13 9.09 -6.06
N TYR A 154 15.20 9.71 -6.79
CA TYR A 154 14.31 10.71 -6.23
C TYR A 154 13.12 10.06 -5.52
N PHE A 155 12.70 10.65 -4.41
CA PHE A 155 11.57 10.23 -3.60
C PHE A 155 10.74 11.43 -3.18
N SER A 156 9.46 11.20 -2.99
CA SER A 156 8.54 12.07 -2.29
C SER A 156 7.52 11.18 -1.60
N SER A 157 6.79 11.75 -0.65
CA SER A 157 5.62 11.08 -0.08
C SER A 157 4.36 11.64 -0.72
N PRO A 158 3.37 10.82 -1.10
CA PRO A 158 2.04 11.31 -1.45
C PRO A 158 1.22 11.70 -0.21
N PHE A 159 1.71 11.41 0.99
CA PHE A 159 1.06 11.79 2.26
C PHE A 159 1.66 13.07 2.81
N THR A 160 0.78 13.96 3.26
CA THR A 160 1.12 15.25 3.87
C THR A 160 1.85 15.14 5.21
N ALA A 161 1.71 14.01 5.91
CA ALA A 161 2.29 13.81 7.25
C ALA A 161 3.50 12.85 7.30
N ALA A 162 4.04 12.45 6.14
CA ALA A 162 5.20 11.55 6.13
C ALA A 162 6.49 12.30 6.53
N THR A 163 7.42 11.59 7.15
CA THR A 163 8.71 12.14 7.59
C THR A 163 9.88 11.33 7.10
N VAL A 164 11.08 11.93 7.09
CA VAL A 164 12.33 11.25 6.70
C VAL A 164 12.57 9.98 7.53
N GLY A 165 12.11 9.97 8.79
CA GLY A 165 12.21 8.81 9.69
C GLY A 165 11.60 7.53 9.13
N SER A 166 10.63 7.61 8.21
CA SER A 166 10.04 6.45 7.54
C SER A 166 11.06 5.64 6.72
N PHE A 167 12.23 6.20 6.41
CA PHE A 167 13.31 5.52 5.70
C PHE A 167 14.38 4.91 6.61
N SER A 168 14.31 5.11 7.93
CA SER A 168 15.37 4.71 8.88
C SER A 168 15.68 3.21 8.90
N SER A 169 14.70 2.36 8.55
CA SER A 169 14.91 0.92 8.38
C SER A 169 15.72 0.54 7.14
N TRP A 170 15.87 1.47 6.19
CA TRP A 170 16.53 1.24 4.90
C TRP A 170 17.71 2.20 4.64
N VAL A 171 17.90 3.20 5.50
CA VAL A 171 18.86 4.28 5.33
C VAL A 171 19.46 4.62 6.68
N ASN A 172 20.78 4.60 6.78
CA ASN A 172 21.47 5.15 7.94
C ASN A 172 21.42 6.68 7.89
N LEU A 173 20.44 7.28 8.58
CA LEU A 173 20.27 8.73 8.69
C LEU A 173 21.36 9.41 9.54
N THR A 174 22.17 8.65 10.28
CA THR A 174 23.28 9.17 11.10
C THR A 174 24.65 8.88 10.50
N ALA A 175 24.72 8.47 9.23
CA ALA A 175 25.98 8.19 8.55
C ALA A 175 26.88 9.45 8.51
N THR A 176 28.16 9.26 8.80
CA THR A 176 29.19 10.33 8.72
C THR A 176 29.25 10.97 7.34
N PHE A 177 29.00 10.18 6.29
CA PHE A 177 28.67 10.66 4.96
C PHE A 177 27.18 10.48 4.70
N ALA A 178 26.46 11.61 4.65
CA ALA A 178 25.03 11.60 4.40
C ALA A 178 24.69 10.87 3.08
N ASN A 179 23.59 10.14 3.12
CA ASN A 179 23.04 9.37 1.99
C ASN A 179 21.60 9.79 1.66
N PHE A 180 21.04 10.77 2.37
CA PHE A 180 19.73 11.35 2.13
C PHE A 180 19.81 12.88 2.02
N TYR A 181 19.20 13.42 0.96
CA TYR A 181 19.35 14.81 0.57
C TYR A 181 18.03 15.39 0.03
N ASN A 182 17.84 16.69 0.24
CA ASN A 182 16.81 17.48 -0.45
C ASN A 182 17.39 18.07 -1.75
N TYR A 183 16.56 18.22 -2.78
CA TYR A 183 16.89 19.02 -3.96
C TYR A 183 16.12 20.34 -3.94
N ILE A 184 16.86 21.44 -3.96
CA ILE A 184 16.39 22.81 -4.02
C ILE A 184 16.77 23.33 -5.39
N GLU A 185 15.78 23.43 -6.29
CA GLU A 185 15.99 23.87 -7.68
C GLU A 185 16.46 25.31 -7.79
N ASN A 186 16.12 26.15 -6.79
CA ASN A 186 16.48 27.56 -6.75
C ASN A 186 17.77 27.80 -5.96
N GLN A 187 18.90 27.26 -6.44
CA GLN A 187 20.24 27.49 -5.88
C GLN A 187 21.28 27.69 -6.98
N ALA A 188 22.20 28.64 -6.77
CA ALA A 188 23.17 29.08 -7.80
C ALA A 188 24.35 28.10 -8.03
N THR A 189 24.60 27.15 -7.13
CA THR A 189 25.76 26.26 -7.21
C THR A 189 25.41 24.80 -7.01
N SER A 190 24.88 24.43 -5.85
CA SER A 190 24.45 23.07 -5.55
C SER A 190 23.05 23.10 -4.96
N GLY A 191 22.06 22.61 -5.72
CA GLY A 191 20.70 22.41 -5.21
C GLY A 191 20.60 21.32 -4.14
N PHE A 192 21.72 20.77 -3.67
CA PHE A 192 21.77 19.50 -2.98
C PHE A 192 22.19 19.69 -1.52
N THR A 193 21.22 19.64 -0.60
CA THR A 193 21.43 19.87 0.85
C THR A 193 21.14 18.60 1.65
N VAL A 194 21.94 18.34 2.69
CA VAL A 194 21.74 17.19 3.61
C VAL A 194 20.36 17.27 4.26
N TYR A 195 19.64 16.15 4.30
CA TYR A 195 18.26 16.12 4.79
C TYR A 195 17.96 14.85 5.61
N THR A 196 18.69 14.65 6.69
CA THR A 196 18.68 13.39 7.47
C THR A 196 17.89 13.45 8.78
N THR A 197 17.41 14.62 9.21
CA THR A 197 16.62 14.75 10.44
C THR A 197 15.32 13.96 10.33
N ALA A 198 15.11 12.96 11.20
CA ALA A 198 14.01 12.01 11.09
C ALA A 198 12.61 12.64 11.20
N THR A 199 12.48 13.78 11.86
CA THR A 199 11.21 14.51 12.00
C THR A 199 10.91 15.46 10.84
N ASN A 200 11.88 15.66 9.92
CA ASN A 200 11.65 16.54 8.78
C ASN A 200 10.56 15.97 7.87
N PRO A 201 9.67 16.81 7.32
CA PRO A 201 8.58 16.38 6.46
C PRO A 201 9.09 15.89 5.11
N LEU A 202 8.42 14.87 4.56
CA LEU A 202 8.50 14.49 3.15
C LEU A 202 7.31 15.13 2.46
N SER A 203 7.42 16.38 2.03
CA SER A 203 6.31 17.03 1.35
C SER A 203 6.00 16.34 0.01
N PRO A 204 4.71 16.26 -0.39
CA PRO A 204 4.35 15.89 -1.74
C PRO A 204 4.88 16.95 -2.72
N LEU A 205 5.56 16.50 -3.78
CA LEU A 205 5.97 17.28 -4.96
C LEU A 205 7.30 18.10 -4.94
N PRO A 206 8.04 18.35 -3.84
CA PRO A 206 9.46 18.69 -3.94
C PRO A 206 10.34 17.42 -4.00
N GLY A 207 11.29 17.39 -4.95
CA GLY A 207 12.15 16.24 -5.18
C GLY A 207 13.15 16.01 -4.05
N LEU A 208 13.00 14.94 -3.26
CA LEU A 208 14.04 14.46 -2.34
C LEU A 208 14.85 13.37 -3.04
N ARG A 209 16.07 13.05 -2.61
CA ARG A 209 16.86 11.96 -3.21
C ARG A 209 17.72 11.19 -2.20
N ARG A 210 17.97 9.91 -2.51
CA ARG A 210 18.84 9.01 -1.73
C ARG A 210 19.96 8.42 -2.60
N ARG A 211 21.19 8.33 -2.07
CA ARG A 211 22.32 7.59 -2.68
C ARG A 211 22.27 6.10 -2.40
N PHE A 212 22.62 5.30 -3.39
CA PHE A 212 22.90 3.87 -3.23
C PHE A 212 24.39 3.59 -3.44
N TRP A 213 25.02 2.91 -2.48
CA TRP A 213 26.36 2.35 -2.58
C TRP A 213 26.34 0.91 -2.07
N HIS A 214 26.96 -0.01 -2.80
CA HIS A 214 27.15 -1.39 -2.33
C HIS A 214 28.64 -1.71 -2.40
N GLY A 215 29.29 -1.73 -1.25
CA GLY A 215 30.70 -2.06 -1.12
C GLY A 215 31.08 -2.16 0.36
N ASN A 216 31.37 -3.38 0.81
CA ASN A 216 31.99 -3.66 2.10
C ASN A 216 33.41 -3.12 2.08
N ASN A 217 33.60 -1.84 2.42
CA ASN A 217 34.77 -1.33 3.12
C ASN A 217 34.64 0.19 3.30
N ALA A 218 34.71 0.63 4.55
CA ALA A 218 35.01 2.01 4.89
C ALA A 218 36.48 2.31 4.51
N GLY A 219 36.73 2.51 3.22
CA GLY A 219 38.01 2.91 2.67
C GLY A 219 37.96 4.37 2.24
N ASN A 220 38.70 5.21 2.93
CA ASN A 220 38.99 6.61 2.65
C ASN A 220 39.15 6.88 1.15
N HIS A 221 38.22 7.62 0.53
CA HIS A 221 38.50 8.28 -0.75
C HIS A 221 38.36 9.79 -0.56
N LYS A 222 39.49 10.42 -0.24
CA LYS A 222 39.65 11.87 -0.37
C LYS A 222 39.44 12.20 -1.84
N HIS A 223 38.42 12.98 -2.17
CA HIS A 223 38.38 13.66 -3.46
C HIS A 223 39.23 14.92 -3.30
N ASN A 224 40.42 14.89 -3.91
CA ASN A 224 41.26 16.07 -4.05
C ASN A 224 40.45 17.11 -4.84
N ARG A 225 40.32 18.33 -4.31
CA ARG A 225 39.95 19.48 -5.13
C ARG A 225 41.10 19.70 -6.07
N ASP A 226 40.85 19.76 -7.38
CA ASP A 226 41.57 20.60 -8.34
C ASP A 226 40.76 20.61 -9.66
N CYS A 227 40.42 21.83 -10.08
CA CYS A 227 39.85 22.27 -11.38
C CYS A 227 38.44 21.78 -11.74
#